data_AF-A0A7X6TKG8-F1
#
_entry.id   AF-A0A7X6TKG8-F1
#
_cell.length_a   1.000
_cell.length_b   1.000
_cell.length_c   1.000
_cell.angle_alpha   90.00
_cell.angle_beta   90.00
_cell.angle_gamma   90.00
#
_symmetry.space_group_name_H-M   'P 1'
#
loop_
_entity.id
_entity.type
_entity.pdbx_description
1 polymer ?
#
loop_
_entity_poly.entity_id
_entity_poly.type
_entity_poly.pdbx_seq_one_letter_code
_entity_poly.pdbx_strand_id
1 'polypeptide(L)'
;MYNERELCEKIRSLYPDIGQCGLDVQVSWNEPEKTWLVHLEKGTHTLEHFLETKDADTCMAGKQCVSLGLEIAQLKKNIEGKQF
;
A
#
# COMPACT_ATOMS: atom_id res chain seq x y z
N MET A 1 16.27 -0.72 9.48
CA MET A 1 15.08 -1.58 9.47
C MET A 1 13.91 -0.68 9.81
N TYR A 2 12.87 -0.65 8.99
CA TYR A 2 11.70 0.21 9.21
C TYR A 2 10.56 -0.61 9.82
N ASN A 3 9.65 0.08 10.50
CA ASN A 3 8.44 -0.53 11.07
C ASN A 3 7.20 -0.29 10.19
N GLU A 4 6.09 -0.93 10.57
CA GLU A 4 4.78 -0.84 9.91
C GLU A 4 4.34 0.61 9.67
N ARG A 5 4.52 1.47 10.66
CA ARG A 5 4.12 2.88 10.60
C ARG A 5 4.99 3.65 9.61
N GLU A 6 6.31 3.44 9.63
CA GLU A 6 7.24 4.09 8.70
C GLU A 6 6.94 3.70 7.25
N LEU A 7 6.67 2.42 6.99
CA LEU A 7 6.31 1.94 5.67
C LEU A 7 4.95 2.51 5.22
N CYS A 8 3.95 2.53 6.09
CA CYS A 8 2.65 3.12 5.79
C CYS A 8 2.77 4.62 5.43
N GLU A 9 3.46 5.40 6.26
CA GLU A 9 3.67 6.83 6.03
C GLU A 9 4.41 7.07 4.72
N LYS A 10 5.37 6.21 4.37
CA LYS A 10 6.05 6.26 3.09
C LYS A 10 5.09 6.01 1.92
N ILE A 11 4.26 4.96 1.99
CA ILE A 11 3.25 4.65 0.97
C ILE A 11 2.29 5.84 0.80
N ARG A 12 1.78 6.41 1.90
CA ARG A 12 0.93 7.60 1.87
C ARG A 12 1.64 8.82 1.27
N SER A 13 2.92 9.01 1.54
CA SER A 13 3.69 10.12 0.94
C SER A 13 3.79 10.03 -0.58
N LEU A 14 3.82 8.80 -1.12
CA LEU A 14 3.86 8.54 -2.56
C LEU A 14 2.47 8.56 -3.19
N TYR A 15 1.45 8.14 -2.43
CA TYR A 15 0.07 8.04 -2.90
C TYR A 15 -0.89 8.72 -1.89
N PRO A 16 -0.90 10.06 -1.80
CA PRO A 16 -1.65 10.78 -0.77
C PRO A 16 -3.16 10.53 -0.81
N ASP A 17 -3.71 10.15 -1.97
CA ASP A 17 -5.16 9.99 -2.15
C ASP A 17 -5.72 8.64 -1.66
N ILE A 18 -4.88 7.75 -1.12
CA ILE A 18 -5.33 6.44 -0.64
C ILE A 18 -5.93 6.48 0.77
N GLY A 19 -5.80 7.62 1.47
CA GLY A 19 -6.32 7.82 2.82
C GLY A 19 -5.23 7.92 3.89
N GLN A 20 -5.59 7.66 5.15
CA GLN A 20 -4.71 7.83 6.31
C GLN A 20 -4.24 6.49 6.89
N CYS A 21 -2.97 6.47 7.33
CA CYS A 21 -2.41 5.34 8.08
C CYS A 21 -3.19 5.10 9.39
N GLY A 22 -3.55 3.84 9.63
CA GLY A 22 -4.33 3.41 10.79
C GLY A 22 -5.85 3.60 10.65
N LEU A 23 -6.33 4.20 9.56
CA LEU A 23 -7.76 4.32 9.26
C LEU A 23 -8.08 3.60 7.95
N ASP A 24 -7.58 4.15 6.84
CA ASP A 24 -7.80 3.62 5.48
C ASP A 24 -6.65 2.73 5.03
N VAL A 25 -5.46 2.87 5.62
CA VAL A 25 -4.26 2.11 5.26
C VAL A 25 -3.71 1.42 6.50
N GLN A 26 -3.60 0.10 6.46
CA GLN A 26 -2.96 -0.70 7.50
C GLN A 26 -1.81 -1.47 6.87
N VAL A 27 -0.69 -1.50 7.57
CA VAL A 27 0.50 -2.26 7.18
C VAL A 27 0.84 -3.16 8.35
N SER A 28 1.03 -4.45 8.08
CA SER A 28 1.44 -5.41 9.09
C SER A 28 2.52 -6.33 8.55
N TRP A 29 3.40 -6.81 9.44
CA TRP A 29 4.38 -7.81 9.06
C TRP A 29 3.78 -9.22 9.09
N ASN A 30 3.90 -9.94 7.98
CA ASN A 30 3.50 -11.34 7.86
C ASN A 30 4.75 -12.23 8.04
N GLU A 31 4.92 -12.77 9.25
CA GLU A 31 6.04 -13.67 9.55
C GLU A 31 6.05 -14.96 8.71
N PRO A 32 4.93 -15.67 8.51
CA PRO A 32 4.90 -16.89 7.70
C PRO A 32 5.45 -16.70 6.28
N GLU A 33 5.08 -15.61 5.61
CA GLU A 33 5.43 -15.35 4.22
C GLU A 33 6.64 -14.42 4.08
N LYS A 34 7.10 -13.82 5.18
CA LYS A 34 8.17 -12.82 5.22
C LYS A 34 7.91 -11.64 4.29
N THR A 35 6.68 -11.15 4.32
CA THR A 35 6.17 -10.05 3.50
C THR A 35 5.49 -9.00 4.37
N TRP A 36 5.32 -7.81 3.82
CA TRP A 36 4.48 -6.77 4.41
C TRP A 36 3.08 -6.88 3.83
N LEU A 37 2.09 -7.16 4.66
CA LEU A 37 0.69 -7.09 4.25
C LEU A 37 0.25 -5.62 4.28
N VAL A 38 -0.19 -5.11 3.14
CA VAL A 38 -0.77 -3.78 2.99
C VAL A 38 -2.27 -3.95 2.74
N HIS A 39 -3.08 -3.51 3.68
CA HIS A 39 -4.52 -3.47 3.57
C HIS A 39 -4.99 -2.03 3.39
N LEU A 40 -5.80 -1.81 2.36
CA LEU A 40 -6.31 -0.51 1.95
C LEU A 40 -7.83 -0.58 1.88
N GLU A 41 -8.52 0.25 2.64
CA GLU A 41 -9.98 0.36 2.64
C GLU A 41 -10.38 1.77 2.18
N LYS A 42 -11.29 1.85 1.21
CA LYS A 42 -11.86 3.13 0.78
C LYS A 42 -13.30 2.98 0.32
N GLY A 43 -14.22 3.46 1.15
CA GLY A 43 -15.66 3.30 0.91
C GLY A 43 -16.06 1.83 1.00
N THR A 44 -16.59 1.26 -0.08
CA THR A 44 -16.96 -0.17 -0.17
C THR A 44 -15.90 -1.04 -0.82
N HIS A 45 -14.74 -0.48 -1.17
CA HIS A 45 -13.67 -1.20 -1.85
C HIS A 45 -12.51 -1.44 -0.90
N THR A 46 -11.97 -2.65 -0.96
CA THR A 46 -10.78 -3.04 -0.22
C THR A 46 -9.73 -3.59 -1.18
N LEU A 47 -8.46 -3.46 -0.81
CA LEU A 47 -7.32 -4.04 -1.50
C LEU A 47 -6.37 -4.59 -0.46
N GLU A 48 -6.04 -5.87 -0.59
CA GLU A 48 -5.00 -6.54 0.18
C GLU A 48 -3.85 -6.89 -0.76
N HIS A 49 -2.64 -6.47 -0.39
CA HIS A 49 -1.43 -6.73 -1.17
C HIS A 49 -0.30 -7.22 -0.28
N PHE A 50 0.37 -8.29 -0.70
CA PHE A 50 1.58 -8.80 -0.06
C PHE A 50 2.80 -8.16 -0.72
N LEU A 51 3.33 -7.13 -0.06
CA LEU A 51 4.52 -6.42 -0.51
C LEU A 51 5.77 -7.19 -0.06
N GLU A 52 6.54 -7.69 -1.02
CA GLU A 52 7.82 -8.32 -0.72
C GLU A 52 8.79 -7.34 -0.05
N THR A 53 9.67 -7.86 0.82
CA THR A 53 10.68 -7.04 1.53
C THR A 53 11.57 -6.22 0.59
N LYS A 54 11.97 -6.78 -0.55
CA LYS A 54 12.79 -6.07 -1.55
C LYS A 54 12.07 -4.89 -2.17
N ASP A 55 10.76 -5.02 -2.37
CA ASP A 55 9.92 -3.96 -2.90
C ASP A 55 9.65 -2.89 -1.84
N ALA A 56 9.42 -3.30 -0.60
CA ALA A 56 9.32 -2.39 0.54
C ALA A 56 10.63 -1.59 0.74
N ASP A 57 11.79 -2.24 0.64
CA ASP A 57 13.10 -1.56 0.71
C ASP A 57 13.27 -0.53 -0.41
N THR A 58 12.88 -0.90 -1.63
CA THR A 58 12.91 -0.01 -2.80
C THR A 58 11.95 1.17 -2.64
N CYS A 59 10.79 0.93 -2.03
CA CYS A 59 9.82 1.96 -1.72
C CYS A 59 10.34 2.94 -0.67
N MET A 60 10.98 2.43 0.39
CA MET A 60 11.60 3.23 1.43
C MET A 60 12.75 4.10 0.90
N ALA A 61 13.50 3.60 -0.09
CA ALA A 61 14.52 4.37 -0.82
C ALA A 61 13.96 5.54 -1.67
N GLY A 62 12.63 5.72 -1.73
CA GLY A 62 11.99 6.88 -2.34
C GLY A 62 11.86 6.82 -3.87
N LYS A 63 12.09 5.65 -4.48
CA LYS A 63 11.98 5.50 -5.94
C LYS A 63 10.53 5.34 -6.38
N GLN A 64 9.85 4.32 -5.87
CA GLN A 64 8.42 4.02 -6.07
C GLN A 64 8.12 2.66 -5.42
N CYS A 65 6.96 2.50 -4.78
CA CYS A 65 6.39 1.19 -4.50
C CYS A 65 5.80 0.66 -5.83
N VAL A 66 6.61 0.10 -6.73
CA VAL A 66 6.18 -0.18 -8.13
C VAL A 66 5.09 -1.25 -8.19
N SER A 67 5.28 -2.39 -7.51
CA SER A 67 4.32 -3.50 -7.47
C SER A 67 2.97 -3.04 -6.89
N LEU A 68 3.00 -2.52 -5.66
CA LEU A 68 1.83 -1.96 -4.98
C LEU A 68 1.22 -0.75 -5.72
N GLY A 69 2.02 0.04 -6.42
CA GLY A 69 1.58 1.24 -7.13
C GLY A 69 0.63 0.94 -8.28
N LEU A 70 0.86 -0.17 -8.99
CA LEU A 70 -0.03 -0.60 -10.07
C LEU A 70 -1.40 -1.01 -9.51
N GLU A 71 -1.43 -1.75 -8.40
CA GLU A 71 -2.67 -2.17 -7.75
C GLU A 71 -3.43 -0.99 -7.14
N ILE A 72 -2.72 -0.05 -6.50
CA ILE A 72 -3.33 1.21 -6.02
C ILE A 72 -3.95 1.98 -7.18
N ALA A 73 -3.29 2.05 -8.35
CA ALA A 73 -3.83 2.74 -9.52
C ALA A 73 -5.09 2.05 -10.06
N GLN A 74 -5.13 0.71 -10.05
CA GLN A 74 -6.32 -0.06 -10.43
C GLN A 74 -7.47 0.15 -9.44
N LEU A 75 -7.19 0.07 -8.14
CA LEU A 75 -8.16 0.34 -7.08
C LEU A 75 -8.78 1.74 -7.24
N LYS A 76 -7.94 2.76 -7.48
CA LYS A 76 -8.42 4.14 -7.74
C LYS A 76 -9.38 4.20 -8.93
N LYS A 77 -9.08 3.54 -10.04
CA LYS A 77 -9.96 3.50 -11.23
C LYS A 77 -11.30 2.83 -10.94
N ASN A 78 -11.29 1.75 -10.14
CA ASN A 78 -12.51 1.04 -9.74
C ASN A 78 -13.37 1.92 -8.83
N ILE A 79 -12.76 2.60 -7.85
CA ILE A 79 -13.46 3.53 -6.93
C ILE A 79 -14.07 4.73 -7.67
N GLU A 80 -13.38 5.28 -8.67
CA GLU A 80 -13.87 6.41 -9.47
C GLU A 80 -14.98 6.02 -10.46
N GLY A 81 -15.39 4.74 -10.52
CA GLY A 81 -16.36 4.26 -11.49
C GLY A 81 -15.88 4.40 -12.94
N LYS A 82 -14.57 4.52 -13.16
CA LYS A 82 -13.93 4.70 -14.47
C LYS A 82 -13.48 3.38 -15.09
N GLN A 83 -14.03 2.25 -14.66
CA GLN A 83 -14.00 1.03 -15.47
C GLN A 83 -14.96 1.23 -16.65
N PHE A 84 -14.41 1.73 -17.76
CA PHE A 84 -15.00 1.63 -19.08
C PHE A 84 -14.28 0.52 -19.85
#